data_AF-A0A6N9TEQ5-F1
#
_entry.id   AF-A0A6N9TEQ5-F1
#
_cell.length_a   1.000
_cell.length_b   1.000
_cell.length_c   1.000
_cell.angle_alpha   90.00
_cell.angle_beta   90.00
_cell.angle_gamma   90.00
#
_symmetry.space_group_name_H-M   'P 1'
#
loop_
_entity.id
_entity.type
_entity.pdbx_description
1 polymer ?
#
loop_
_entity_poly.entity_id
_entity_poly.type
_entity_poly.pdbx_seq_one_letter_code
_entity_poly.pdbx_strand_id
1 'polypeptide(L)'
;MLERSDVEWPLWRKKVDGTFLKEFATPIPQWVQKIWQIKENYSAVRSKSDEMSKVHIQFKKHIFEGNVVKRKSQDGYRYRLSFERGLGRKLQDIYLMTFMRAIEAELTEGVSHRQVEKDISFWEFLDIEFDIANRLFIFTPSFTVEPQFPQLFNRLIDSAPLKAVATSLLSGEYARIHKQDWKPRSEYKLEIGASNVIYMLLDTKNQLIYVGEANQLIPRFNSGHPDIKEWNYYKYNVIPPELSKYRLAIERMLIRDFASILANKQNIKSILISDYQLVNRKIDV
;
A
#
# COMPACT_ATOMS: atom_id res chain seq x y z
N MET A 1 11.10 26.00 -9.56
CA MET A 1 9.68 25.60 -9.47
C MET A 1 9.00 26.16 -10.69
N LEU A 2 8.57 25.31 -11.62
CA LEU A 2 7.81 25.74 -12.81
C LEU A 2 6.33 25.66 -12.43
N GLU A 3 5.63 26.78 -12.54
CA GLU A 3 4.19 26.82 -12.38
C GLU A 3 3.54 25.99 -13.51
N ARG A 4 2.58 25.13 -13.17
CA ARG A 4 1.87 24.31 -14.17
C ARG A 4 1.09 25.22 -15.10
N SER A 5 1.23 25.00 -16.40
CA SER A 5 0.48 25.70 -17.45
C SER A 5 -0.63 24.85 -18.07
N ASP A 6 -0.71 23.57 -17.69
CA ASP A 6 -1.63 22.55 -18.21
C ASP A 6 -2.83 22.30 -17.27
N VAL A 7 -3.42 23.38 -16.75
CA VAL A 7 -4.58 23.32 -15.85
C VAL A 7 -5.86 23.51 -16.67
N GLU A 8 -6.74 22.52 -16.65
CA GLU A 8 -7.97 22.51 -17.46
C GLU A 8 -9.21 22.83 -16.62
N TRP A 9 -9.21 22.44 -15.34
CA TRP A 9 -10.32 22.71 -14.41
C TRP A 9 -9.85 23.47 -13.17
N PRO A 10 -10.78 24.03 -12.38
CA PRO A 10 -10.39 24.78 -11.19
C PRO A 10 -9.54 23.94 -10.23
N LEU A 11 -8.38 24.49 -9.86
CA LEU A 11 -7.34 23.77 -9.14
C LEU A 11 -7.38 24.03 -7.63
N TRP A 12 -7.21 22.96 -6.84
CA TRP A 12 -6.83 23.03 -5.44
C TRP A 12 -5.44 22.43 -5.22
N ARG A 13 -4.46 23.28 -4.88
CA ARG A 13 -3.18 22.82 -4.36
C ARG A 13 -3.32 22.37 -2.91
N LYS A 14 -3.38 21.06 -2.71
CA LYS A 14 -3.48 20.42 -1.40
C LYS A 14 -2.09 20.17 -0.83
N LYS A 15 -1.84 20.67 0.39
CA LYS A 15 -0.75 20.18 1.24
C LYS A 15 -0.99 18.70 1.56
N VAL A 16 -0.03 17.85 1.23
CA VAL A 16 -0.08 16.42 1.56
C VAL A 16 0.21 16.28 3.06
N ASP A 17 -0.65 15.56 3.76
CA ASP A 17 -0.59 15.39 5.21
C ASP A 17 -0.74 13.90 5.58
N GLY A 18 -0.44 13.56 6.83
CA GLY A 18 -0.52 12.18 7.29
C GLY A 18 -1.91 11.58 7.14
N THR A 19 -2.97 12.34 7.40
CA THR A 19 -4.36 11.86 7.28
C THR A 19 -4.70 11.49 5.84
N PHE A 20 -4.27 12.29 4.87
CA PHE A 20 -4.43 12.01 3.44
C PHE A 20 -3.80 10.68 3.03
N LEU A 21 -2.58 10.42 3.52
CA LEU A 21 -1.84 9.20 3.19
C LEU A 21 -2.24 8.00 4.04
N LYS A 22 -2.90 8.18 5.18
CA LYS A 22 -3.33 7.10 6.09
C LYS A 22 -4.77 6.67 5.86
N GLU A 23 -5.69 7.64 5.82
CA GLU A 23 -7.12 7.40 5.64
C GLU A 23 -7.53 7.28 4.16
N PHE A 24 -6.62 7.60 3.23
CA PHE A 24 -6.91 7.71 1.80
C PHE A 24 -8.12 8.61 1.54
N ALA A 25 -8.13 9.74 2.24
CA ALA A 25 -9.21 10.70 2.20
C ALA A 25 -8.75 12.10 2.61
N THR A 26 -9.46 13.12 2.14
CA THR A 26 -9.22 14.51 2.55
C THR A 26 -10.53 15.30 2.64
N PRO A 27 -10.69 16.16 3.66
CA PRO A 27 -11.77 17.12 3.67
C PRO A 27 -11.56 18.16 2.57
N ILE A 28 -12.60 18.42 1.78
CA ILE A 28 -12.59 19.47 0.74
C ILE A 28 -12.80 20.82 1.45
N PRO A 29 -11.87 21.79 1.33
CA PRO A 29 -12.01 23.11 1.97
C PRO A 29 -13.26 23.85 1.51
N GLN A 30 -13.83 24.70 2.36
CA GLN A 30 -15.08 25.42 2.04
C GLN A 30 -14.97 26.29 0.77
N TRP A 31 -13.81 26.91 0.53
CA TRP A 31 -13.60 27.73 -0.67
C TRP A 31 -13.60 26.86 -1.94
N VAL A 32 -12.95 25.68 -1.88
CA VAL A 32 -12.93 24.71 -2.98
C VAL A 32 -14.32 24.16 -3.25
N GLN A 33 -15.10 23.88 -2.20
CA GLN A 33 -16.49 23.40 -2.34
C GLN A 33 -17.36 24.35 -3.17
N LYS A 34 -17.14 25.67 -3.06
CA LYS A 34 -17.89 26.67 -3.84
C LYS A 34 -17.48 26.62 -5.32
N ILE A 35 -16.18 26.55 -5.58
CA ILE A 35 -15.63 26.53 -6.94
C ILE A 35 -16.02 25.27 -7.70
N TRP A 36 -15.98 24.12 -7.02
CA TRP A 36 -16.33 22.81 -7.56
C TRP A 36 -17.82 22.46 -7.45
N GLN A 37 -18.64 23.39 -6.95
CA GLN A 37 -20.08 23.21 -6.72
C GLN A 37 -20.41 21.89 -5.99
N ILE A 38 -19.59 21.55 -5.00
CA ILE A 38 -19.69 20.29 -4.25
C ILE A 38 -20.97 20.27 -3.41
N LYS A 39 -21.39 21.42 -2.90
CA LYS A 39 -22.58 21.49 -2.05
C LYS A 39 -23.84 21.17 -2.83
N GLU A 40 -23.93 21.69 -4.03
CA GLU A 40 -25.06 21.57 -4.94
C GLU A 40 -25.21 20.10 -5.36
N ASN A 41 -24.10 19.47 -5.75
CA ASN A 41 -24.11 18.11 -6.31
C ASN A 41 -24.15 16.99 -5.26
N TYR A 42 -23.61 17.22 -4.06
CA TYR A 42 -23.45 16.17 -3.03
C TYR A 42 -24.22 16.46 -1.72
N SER A 43 -25.12 17.46 -1.70
CA SER A 43 -25.87 17.89 -0.50
C SER A 43 -26.64 16.77 0.21
N ALA A 44 -27.14 15.78 -0.53
CA ALA A 44 -27.92 14.63 -0.04
C ALA A 44 -27.06 13.40 0.28
N VAL A 45 -25.83 13.33 -0.23
CA VAL A 45 -24.98 12.14 -0.14
C VAL A 45 -24.41 11.98 1.27
N ARG A 46 -24.77 10.89 1.97
CA ARG A 46 -24.33 10.62 3.37
C ARG A 46 -23.46 9.38 3.51
N SER A 47 -23.41 8.53 2.49
CA SER A 47 -22.71 7.24 2.51
C SER A 47 -21.83 7.08 1.26
N LYS A 48 -20.78 6.27 1.37
CA LYS A 48 -19.97 5.83 0.23
C LYS A 48 -20.71 4.79 -0.64
N SER A 49 -21.75 4.17 -0.11
CA SER A 49 -22.60 3.22 -0.84
C SER A 49 -23.63 3.89 -1.74
N ASP A 50 -23.78 5.22 -1.62
CA ASP A 50 -24.68 6.00 -2.45
C ASP A 50 -24.07 6.14 -3.86
N GLU A 51 -24.84 5.84 -4.90
CA GLU A 51 -24.39 5.93 -6.29
C GLU A 51 -23.95 7.37 -6.64
N MET A 52 -24.64 8.36 -6.07
CA MET A 52 -24.30 9.77 -6.25
C MET A 52 -23.01 10.17 -5.55
N SER A 53 -22.47 9.33 -4.66
CA SER A 53 -21.16 9.57 -4.05
C SER A 53 -20.00 9.26 -4.97
N LYS A 54 -20.19 8.36 -5.95
CA LYS A 54 -19.11 7.81 -6.76
C LYS A 54 -18.52 8.86 -7.70
N VAL A 55 -17.20 8.86 -7.75
CA VAL A 55 -16.38 9.74 -8.59
C VAL A 55 -15.19 8.95 -9.10
N HIS A 56 -14.64 9.37 -10.23
CA HIS A 56 -13.40 8.81 -10.75
C HIS A 56 -12.22 9.71 -10.41
N ILE A 57 -11.02 9.13 -10.34
CA ILE A 57 -9.79 9.86 -10.07
C ILE A 57 -8.74 9.43 -11.09
N GLN A 58 -8.33 10.36 -11.94
CA GLN A 58 -7.25 10.17 -12.88
C GLN A 58 -5.90 10.48 -12.22
N PHE A 59 -4.99 9.52 -12.28
CA PHE A 59 -3.63 9.66 -11.81
C PHE A 59 -2.65 8.96 -12.77
N LYS A 60 -1.69 9.71 -13.34
CA LYS A 60 -0.71 9.21 -14.33
C LYS A 60 -1.37 8.31 -15.41
N LYS A 61 -2.45 8.79 -16.04
CA LYS A 61 -3.26 8.11 -17.07
C LYS A 61 -4.05 6.87 -16.62
N HIS A 62 -4.02 6.52 -15.33
CA HIS A 62 -4.84 5.44 -14.76
C HIS A 62 -6.04 6.04 -14.05
N ILE A 63 -7.18 5.35 -14.14
CA ILE A 63 -8.41 5.74 -13.44
C ILE A 63 -8.57 4.87 -12.19
N PHE A 64 -8.89 5.53 -11.08
CA PHE A 64 -9.14 4.92 -9.78
C PHE A 64 -10.53 5.32 -9.28
N GLU A 65 -11.12 4.50 -8.44
CA GLU A 65 -12.42 4.77 -7.84
C GLU A 65 -12.31 5.65 -6.58
N GLY A 66 -13.32 6.51 -6.40
CA GLY A 66 -13.43 7.36 -5.22
C GLY A 66 -14.87 7.68 -4.84
N ASN A 67 -15.01 8.40 -3.72
CA ASN A 67 -16.29 8.89 -3.25
C ASN A 67 -16.19 10.31 -2.67
N VAL A 68 -17.20 11.13 -2.91
CA VAL A 68 -17.44 12.40 -2.20
C VAL A 68 -18.64 12.24 -1.28
N VAL A 69 -18.44 12.43 0.03
CA VAL A 69 -19.50 12.25 1.04
C VAL A 69 -19.59 13.43 1.97
N LYS A 70 -20.83 13.85 2.29
CA LYS A 70 -21.10 14.83 3.34
C LYS A 70 -21.12 14.17 4.71
N ARG A 71 -20.26 14.65 5.60
CA ARG A 71 -20.13 14.20 7.00
C ARG A 71 -20.45 15.33 7.96
N LYS A 72 -21.07 14.98 9.10
CA LYS A 72 -21.28 15.91 10.22
C LYS A 72 -19.93 16.25 10.86
N SER A 73 -19.75 17.49 11.28
CA SER A 73 -18.60 18.02 12.00
C SER A 73 -19.09 18.90 13.15
N GLN A 74 -18.19 19.34 14.04
CA GLN A 74 -18.55 20.22 15.17
C GLN A 74 -19.23 21.50 14.68
N ASP A 75 -18.73 22.10 13.59
CA ASP A 75 -19.25 23.36 13.03
C ASP A 75 -20.23 23.15 11.86
N GLY A 76 -20.95 22.02 11.83
CA GLY A 76 -21.96 21.71 10.80
C GLY A 76 -21.59 20.53 9.90
N TYR A 77 -21.33 20.78 8.62
CA TYR A 77 -21.04 19.71 7.64
C TYR A 77 -19.76 19.96 6.87
N ARG A 78 -19.00 18.89 6.62
CA ARG A 78 -17.82 18.88 5.75
C ARG A 78 -17.98 17.83 4.66
N TYR A 79 -17.45 18.12 3.48
CA TYR A 79 -17.38 17.15 2.39
C TYR A 79 -16.00 16.52 2.40
N ARG A 80 -15.95 15.20 2.22
CA ARG A 80 -14.71 14.43 2.21
C ARG A 80 -14.61 13.67 0.90
N LEU A 81 -13.52 13.88 0.19
CA LEU A 81 -13.09 13.03 -0.91
C LEU A 81 -12.35 11.83 -0.32
N SER A 82 -12.74 10.62 -0.68
CA SER A 82 -11.99 9.40 -0.37
C SER A 82 -11.69 8.64 -1.64
N PHE A 83 -10.63 7.86 -1.64
CA PHE A 83 -10.16 7.11 -2.80
C PHE A 83 -9.73 5.71 -2.41
N GLU A 84 -9.70 4.83 -3.40
CA GLU A 84 -9.34 3.44 -3.16
C GLU A 84 -7.88 3.27 -2.73
N ARG A 85 -7.63 2.15 -2.06
CA ARG A 85 -6.32 1.84 -1.45
C ARG A 85 -5.19 1.77 -2.47
N GLY A 86 -5.48 1.29 -3.69
CA GLY A 86 -4.49 1.18 -4.75
C GLY A 86 -3.86 2.53 -5.12
N LEU A 87 -4.69 3.58 -5.25
CA LEU A 87 -4.21 4.94 -5.43
C LEU A 87 -3.46 5.44 -4.19
N GLY A 88 -4.02 5.18 -3.00
CA GLY A 88 -3.40 5.58 -1.74
C GLY A 88 -1.98 5.08 -1.55
N ARG A 89 -1.70 3.81 -1.89
CA ARG A 89 -0.34 3.24 -1.87
C ARG A 89 0.60 3.94 -2.83
N LYS A 90 0.17 4.16 -4.08
CA LYS A 90 0.97 4.91 -5.07
C LYS A 90 1.31 6.33 -4.60
N LEU A 91 0.38 6.98 -3.88
CA LEU A 91 0.62 8.30 -3.30
C LEU A 91 1.58 8.26 -2.10
N GLN A 92 1.59 7.18 -1.30
CA GLN A 92 2.59 6.99 -0.24
C GLN A 92 4.00 6.89 -0.82
N ASP A 93 4.17 6.21 -1.96
CA ASP A 93 5.47 6.07 -2.63
C ASP A 93 5.99 7.41 -3.17
N ILE A 94 5.07 8.25 -3.66
CA ILE A 94 5.42 9.56 -4.24
C ILE A 94 5.68 10.61 -3.16
N TYR A 95 4.86 10.60 -2.11
CA TYR A 95 4.95 11.50 -0.96
C TYR A 95 5.61 10.81 0.24
N LEU A 96 6.72 10.15 -0.06
CA LEU A 96 7.46 9.28 0.84
C LEU A 96 7.92 10.03 2.09
N MET A 97 8.41 11.26 1.94
CA MET A 97 8.84 12.05 3.09
C MET A 97 7.66 12.35 4.01
N THR A 98 6.52 12.81 3.47
CA THR A 98 5.33 13.04 4.30
C THR A 98 4.83 11.76 4.96
N PHE A 99 4.88 10.62 4.25
CA PHE A 99 4.51 9.32 4.83
C PHE A 99 5.41 8.94 6.00
N MET A 100 6.74 9.07 5.86
CA MET A 100 7.70 8.78 6.95
C MET A 100 7.50 9.70 8.15
N ARG A 101 7.30 11.00 7.92
CA ARG A 101 6.98 11.95 9.00
C ARG A 101 5.68 11.56 9.71
N ALA A 102 4.70 11.06 8.96
CA ALA A 102 3.45 10.61 9.54
C ALA A 102 3.62 9.32 10.37
N ILE A 103 4.55 8.44 10.01
CA ILE A 103 4.92 7.27 10.83
C ILE A 103 5.68 7.71 12.08
N GLU A 104 6.66 8.60 11.94
CA GLU A 104 7.42 9.15 13.07
C GLU A 104 6.49 9.72 14.14
N ALA A 105 5.47 10.49 13.72
CA ALA A 105 4.51 11.06 14.64
C ALA A 105 3.65 10.04 15.40
N GLU A 106 3.48 8.81 14.88
CA GLU A 106 2.80 7.73 15.61
C GLU A 106 3.76 6.99 16.55
N LEU A 107 5.05 6.95 16.22
CA LEU A 107 6.09 6.34 17.04
C LEU A 107 6.47 7.20 18.24
N THR A 108 6.38 8.53 18.10
CA THR A 108 6.69 9.45 19.18
C THR A 108 5.48 9.64 20.12
N GLU A 109 5.34 8.74 21.09
CA GLU A 109 4.31 8.86 22.14
C GLU A 109 4.42 10.21 22.86
N GLY A 110 3.28 10.87 23.09
CA GLY A 110 3.20 12.14 23.84
C GLY A 110 3.56 13.40 23.06
N VAL A 111 3.89 13.31 21.78
CA VAL A 111 4.20 14.49 20.94
C VAL A 111 3.07 14.73 19.93
N SER A 112 2.54 15.95 19.90
CA SER A 112 1.47 16.28 18.94
C SER A 112 1.97 16.25 17.50
N HIS A 113 1.12 15.89 16.53
CA HIS A 113 1.46 15.94 15.10
C HIS A 113 2.01 17.31 14.66
N ARG A 114 1.51 18.41 15.25
CA ARG A 114 2.00 19.77 14.95
C ARG A 114 3.45 19.98 15.39
N GLN A 115 3.86 19.34 16.49
CA GLN A 115 5.22 19.44 16.99
C GLN A 115 6.17 18.65 16.09
N VAL A 116 5.81 17.42 15.70
CA VAL A 116 6.60 16.62 14.73
C VAL A 116 6.71 17.32 13.37
N GLU A 117 5.64 17.97 12.92
CA GLU A 117 5.61 18.75 11.69
C GLU A 117 6.52 20.01 11.76
N LYS A 118 6.67 20.58 12.96
CA LYS A 118 7.60 21.69 13.23
C LYS A 118 9.06 21.21 13.29
N ASP A 119 9.32 20.06 13.91
CA ASP A 119 10.66 19.50 14.06
C ASP A 119 11.17 18.92 12.73
N ILE A 120 10.28 18.35 11.93
CA ILE A 120 10.54 17.83 10.59
C ILE A 120 9.83 18.73 9.56
N SER A 121 10.35 19.94 9.41
CA SER A 121 9.72 21.02 8.63
C SER A 121 10.00 20.92 7.14
N PHE A 122 9.08 20.28 6.42
CA PHE A 122 8.97 20.33 4.96
C PHE A 122 7.52 20.19 4.53
N TRP A 123 7.24 20.51 3.26
CA TRP A 123 5.91 20.42 2.69
C TRP A 123 5.95 19.71 1.35
N GLU A 124 4.97 18.86 1.11
CA GLU A 124 4.71 18.27 -0.20
C GLU A 124 3.31 18.66 -0.65
N PHE A 125 3.11 18.78 -1.95
CA PHE A 125 1.88 19.30 -2.53
C PHE A 125 1.37 18.42 -3.66
N LEU A 126 0.05 18.21 -3.64
CA LEU A 126 -0.72 17.57 -4.69
C LEU A 126 -1.66 18.61 -5.29
N ASP A 127 -1.60 18.77 -6.61
CA ASP A 127 -2.56 19.55 -7.36
C ASP A 127 -3.76 18.65 -7.66
N ILE A 128 -4.96 19.08 -7.23
CA ILE A 128 -6.22 18.39 -7.45
C ILE A 128 -7.11 19.28 -8.29
N GLU A 129 -7.50 18.80 -9.47
CA GLU A 129 -8.51 19.43 -10.32
C GLU A 129 -9.81 18.63 -10.26
N PHE A 130 -10.94 19.25 -10.55
CA PHE A 130 -12.24 18.56 -10.57
C PHE A 130 -13.09 18.97 -11.76
N ASP A 131 -13.32 18.01 -12.65
CA ASP A 131 -14.32 18.08 -13.70
C ASP A 131 -15.68 17.66 -13.15
N ILE A 132 -16.53 18.64 -12.90
CA ILE A 132 -17.87 18.41 -12.37
C ILE A 132 -18.77 17.63 -13.34
N ALA A 133 -18.61 17.83 -14.65
CA ALA A 133 -19.49 17.23 -15.65
C ALA A 133 -19.28 15.73 -15.72
N ASN A 134 -18.01 15.30 -15.64
CA ASN A 134 -17.62 13.88 -15.67
C ASN A 134 -17.42 13.26 -14.29
N ARG A 135 -17.62 14.03 -13.20
CA ARG A 135 -17.33 13.61 -11.82
C ARG A 135 -15.90 13.06 -11.67
N LEU A 136 -14.94 13.71 -12.33
CA LEU A 136 -13.57 13.26 -12.44
C LEU A 136 -12.64 14.20 -11.68
N PHE A 137 -11.92 13.66 -10.70
CA PHE A 137 -10.79 14.34 -10.09
C PHE A 137 -9.52 14.01 -10.86
N ILE A 138 -8.61 14.97 -10.96
CA ILE A 138 -7.29 14.76 -11.59
C ILE A 138 -6.23 15.10 -10.56
N PHE A 139 -5.38 14.10 -10.27
CA PHE A 139 -4.32 14.20 -9.29
C PHE A 139 -2.98 14.36 -10.00
N THR A 140 -2.31 15.48 -9.75
CA THR A 140 -0.99 15.76 -10.32
C THR A 140 0.00 16.12 -9.21
N PRO A 141 1.10 15.35 -9.04
CA PRO A 141 2.13 15.70 -8.08
C PRO A 141 2.74 17.05 -8.41
N SER A 142 2.64 18.00 -7.48
CA SER A 142 3.04 19.40 -7.69
C SER A 142 4.44 19.68 -7.12
N PHE A 143 4.69 19.21 -5.90
CA PHE A 143 5.97 19.33 -5.24
C PHE A 143 6.19 18.15 -4.30
N THR A 144 7.32 17.47 -4.45
CA THR A 144 7.76 16.34 -3.63
C THR A 144 9.14 16.65 -3.06
N VAL A 145 9.45 16.12 -1.90
CA VAL A 145 10.77 16.27 -1.28
C VAL A 145 11.53 14.98 -1.50
N GLU A 146 12.70 15.05 -2.15
CA GLU A 146 13.57 13.89 -2.27
C GLU A 146 14.17 13.54 -0.90
N PRO A 147 14.06 12.28 -0.45
CA PRO A 147 14.74 11.83 0.76
C PRO A 147 16.27 11.85 0.57
N GLN A 148 17.01 12.09 1.66
CA GLN A 148 18.49 11.98 1.65
C GLN A 148 18.99 10.55 1.36
N PHE A 149 18.18 9.53 1.68
CA PHE A 149 18.50 8.11 1.46
C PHE A 149 17.39 7.40 0.66
N PRO A 150 17.16 7.75 -0.62
CA PRO A 150 15.99 7.30 -1.38
C PRO A 150 15.87 5.79 -1.47
N GLN A 151 16.99 5.09 -1.63
CA GLN A 151 17.02 3.63 -1.70
C GLN A 151 16.67 2.97 -0.37
N LEU A 152 17.08 3.55 0.76
CA LEU A 152 16.71 3.04 2.08
C LEU A 152 15.21 3.21 2.31
N PHE A 153 14.67 4.41 2.06
CA PHE A 153 13.27 4.70 2.31
C PHE A 153 12.33 3.94 1.37
N ASN A 154 12.65 3.82 0.08
CA ASN A 154 11.86 3.00 -0.85
C ASN A 154 11.76 1.55 -0.37
N ARG A 155 12.86 0.99 0.16
CA ARG A 155 12.83 -0.36 0.74
C ARG A 155 12.10 -0.43 2.07
N LEU A 156 12.17 0.62 2.89
CA LEU A 156 11.45 0.68 4.15
C LEU A 156 9.93 0.71 3.93
N ILE A 157 9.41 1.46 2.95
CA ILE A 157 7.97 1.46 2.61
C ILE A 157 7.46 0.03 2.38
N ASP A 158 8.25 -0.77 1.66
CA ASP A 158 7.89 -2.15 1.35
C ASP A 158 8.26 -3.17 2.42
N SER A 159 9.09 -2.77 3.38
CA SER A 159 9.56 -3.64 4.44
C SER A 159 8.41 -4.06 5.36
N ALA A 160 8.42 -5.32 5.73
CA ALA A 160 7.45 -5.84 6.70
C ALA A 160 7.48 -5.12 8.05
N PRO A 161 8.64 -4.71 8.61
CA PRO A 161 8.66 -3.93 9.86
C PRO A 161 7.89 -2.62 9.76
N LEU A 162 8.08 -1.84 8.68
CA LEU A 162 7.38 -0.56 8.54
C LEU A 162 5.89 -0.78 8.27
N LYS A 163 5.54 -1.78 7.45
CA LYS A 163 4.13 -2.17 7.24
C LYS A 163 3.48 -2.66 8.53
N ALA A 164 4.20 -3.37 9.40
CA ALA A 164 3.72 -3.83 10.70
C ALA A 164 3.45 -2.66 11.64
N VAL A 165 4.42 -1.75 11.78
CA VAL A 165 4.30 -0.50 12.55
C VAL A 165 3.14 0.35 12.02
N ALA A 166 3.04 0.56 10.71
CA ALA A 166 1.94 1.31 10.12
C ALA A 166 0.58 0.60 10.33
N THR A 167 0.51 -0.73 10.24
CA THR A 167 -0.75 -1.44 10.40
C THR A 167 -1.22 -1.45 11.85
N SER A 168 -0.31 -1.72 12.81
CA SER A 168 -0.64 -1.73 14.24
C SER A 168 -1.08 -0.35 14.73
N LEU A 169 -0.39 0.71 14.30
CA LEU A 169 -0.69 2.08 14.72
C LEU A 169 -1.94 2.64 14.03
N LEU A 170 -2.19 2.30 12.75
CA LEU A 170 -3.23 2.97 11.96
C LEU A 170 -4.57 2.25 11.89
N SER A 171 -4.61 0.94 12.14
CA SER A 171 -5.84 0.13 12.00
C SER A 171 -6.29 -0.57 13.26
N GLY A 172 -5.49 -0.58 14.32
CA GLY A 172 -5.78 -1.31 15.56
C GLY A 172 -5.87 -2.84 15.37
N GLU A 173 -5.48 -3.35 14.20
CA GLU A 173 -5.44 -4.78 13.90
C GLU A 173 -4.07 -5.35 14.28
N TYR A 174 -4.06 -6.15 15.35
CA TYR A 174 -2.88 -6.87 15.78
C TYR A 174 -2.82 -8.23 15.06
N ALA A 175 -1.65 -8.59 14.52
CA ALA A 175 -1.31 -9.86 13.87
C ALA A 175 -1.83 -10.10 12.43
N ARG A 176 -1.37 -9.28 11.46
CA ARG A 176 -1.47 -9.62 10.02
C ARG A 176 -0.17 -10.21 9.49
N ILE A 177 -0.31 -11.18 8.58
CA ILE A 177 0.81 -11.67 7.76
C ILE A 177 1.08 -10.63 6.67
N HIS A 178 2.29 -10.05 6.68
CA HIS A 178 2.73 -9.11 5.65
C HIS A 178 3.20 -9.87 4.42
N LYS A 179 2.58 -9.59 3.27
CA LYS A 179 2.83 -10.29 2.02
C LYS A 179 3.75 -9.46 1.14
N GLN A 180 4.61 -10.15 0.40
CA GLN A 180 5.46 -9.56 -0.62
C GLN A 180 5.11 -10.15 -2.00
N ASP A 181 5.22 -9.32 -3.02
CA ASP A 181 5.25 -9.75 -4.41
C ASP A 181 6.57 -10.46 -4.76
N TRP A 182 6.60 -11.06 -5.94
CA TRP A 182 7.80 -11.70 -6.46
C TRP A 182 8.88 -10.67 -6.79
N LYS A 183 10.11 -10.97 -6.39
CA LYS A 183 11.30 -10.16 -6.67
C LYS A 183 12.43 -11.00 -7.30
N PRO A 184 13.29 -10.38 -8.12
CA PRO A 184 14.48 -11.03 -8.67
C PRO A 184 15.48 -11.46 -7.60
N ARG A 185 16.12 -12.61 -7.76
CA ARG A 185 17.16 -13.12 -6.85
C ARG A 185 18.28 -12.12 -6.54
N SER A 186 18.62 -11.22 -7.46
CA SER A 186 19.63 -10.19 -7.20
C SER A 186 19.30 -9.27 -6.01
N GLU A 187 18.03 -9.23 -5.59
CA GLU A 187 17.55 -8.28 -4.59
C GLU A 187 17.46 -8.84 -3.16
N TYR A 188 17.56 -10.15 -2.91
CA TYR A 188 17.25 -10.66 -1.55
C TYR A 188 18.17 -10.11 -0.45
N LYS A 189 19.42 -9.78 -0.78
CA LYS A 189 20.39 -9.20 0.18
C LYS A 189 20.02 -7.78 0.61
N LEU A 190 19.06 -7.18 -0.07
CA LEU A 190 18.61 -5.81 0.09
C LEU A 190 17.41 -5.72 1.03
N GLU A 191 16.84 -6.85 1.43
CA GLU A 191 15.63 -6.92 2.24
C GLU A 191 15.85 -6.46 3.68
N ILE A 192 14.86 -5.74 4.21
CA ILE A 192 14.90 -5.18 5.57
C ILE A 192 13.88 -5.90 6.44
N GLY A 193 14.35 -6.45 7.58
CA GLY A 193 13.50 -7.10 8.57
C GLY A 193 12.76 -8.34 8.06
N ALA A 194 13.37 -9.09 7.13
CA ALA A 194 12.86 -10.36 6.65
C ALA A 194 13.16 -11.49 7.67
N SER A 195 12.55 -11.38 8.85
CA SER A 195 12.62 -12.37 9.93
C SER A 195 11.26 -13.02 10.17
N ASN A 196 11.25 -14.23 10.72
CA ASN A 196 10.03 -15.01 10.96
C ASN A 196 9.14 -15.15 9.72
N VAL A 197 9.66 -15.79 8.67
CA VAL A 197 9.04 -15.76 7.33
C VAL A 197 8.68 -17.14 6.80
N ILE A 198 7.64 -17.18 5.96
CA ILE A 198 7.49 -18.22 4.94
C ILE A 198 7.93 -17.64 3.61
N TYR A 199 8.85 -18.29 2.93
CA TYR A 199 9.31 -17.87 1.62
C TYR A 199 8.99 -18.89 0.53
N MET A 200 8.96 -18.40 -0.70
CA MET A 200 8.91 -19.22 -1.90
C MET A 200 10.05 -18.83 -2.82
N LEU A 201 10.64 -19.83 -3.47
CA LEU A 201 11.62 -19.65 -4.53
C LEU A 201 11.03 -20.17 -5.83
N LEU A 202 11.33 -19.49 -6.93
CA LEU A 202 10.91 -19.86 -8.26
C LEU A 202 12.12 -19.91 -9.17
N ASP A 203 12.22 -21.01 -9.91
CA ASP A 203 13.12 -21.21 -11.02
C ASP A 203 12.27 -21.25 -12.29
N THR A 204 12.24 -20.13 -13.02
CA THR A 204 11.40 -20.02 -14.21
C THR A 204 11.94 -20.84 -15.38
N LYS A 205 13.23 -21.20 -15.37
CA LYS A 205 13.86 -21.97 -16.46
C LYS A 205 13.51 -23.45 -16.34
N ASN A 206 13.62 -24.01 -15.14
CA ASN A 206 13.31 -25.41 -14.87
C ASN A 206 11.86 -25.62 -14.39
N GLN A 207 11.08 -24.53 -14.30
CA GLN A 207 9.68 -24.52 -13.83
C GLN A 207 9.51 -25.13 -12.43
N LEU A 208 10.43 -24.83 -11.53
CA LEU A 208 10.43 -25.35 -10.17
C LEU A 208 9.96 -24.28 -9.18
N ILE A 209 9.15 -24.70 -8.21
CA ILE A 209 8.78 -23.89 -7.05
C ILE A 209 9.21 -24.60 -5.78
N TYR A 210 9.70 -23.85 -4.81
CA TYR A 210 10.08 -24.34 -3.49
C TYR A 210 9.42 -23.47 -2.42
N VAL A 211 8.94 -24.10 -1.35
CA VAL A 211 8.36 -23.42 -0.19
C VAL A 211 9.25 -23.73 1.02
N GLY A 212 9.57 -22.71 1.80
CA GLY A 212 10.40 -22.85 2.98
C GLY A 212 10.04 -21.90 4.11
N GLU A 213 10.52 -22.18 5.32
CA GLU A 213 10.51 -21.24 6.44
C GLU A 213 11.91 -20.74 6.82
N ALA A 214 11.97 -19.54 7.40
CA ALA A 214 13.19 -19.05 8.02
C ALA A 214 12.93 -18.15 9.22
N ASN A 215 13.78 -18.26 10.25
CA ASN A 215 13.92 -17.22 11.27
C ASN A 215 14.50 -15.93 10.67
N GLN A 216 15.46 -16.05 9.75
CA GLN A 216 16.15 -14.94 9.08
C GLN A 216 16.35 -15.31 7.60
N LEU A 217 15.76 -14.53 6.68
CA LEU A 217 15.74 -14.84 5.26
C LEU A 217 17.14 -14.80 4.62
N ILE A 218 17.91 -13.73 4.85
CA ILE A 218 19.20 -13.52 4.18
C ILE A 218 20.19 -14.64 4.50
N PRO A 219 20.43 -15.01 5.78
CA PRO A 219 21.28 -16.16 6.10
C PRO A 219 20.77 -17.45 5.47
N ARG A 220 19.45 -17.70 5.50
CA ARG A 220 18.86 -18.90 4.90
C ARG A 220 19.13 -18.99 3.40
N PHE A 221 19.05 -17.88 2.69
CA PHE A 221 19.31 -17.83 1.25
C PHE A 221 20.80 -17.97 0.94
N ASN A 222 21.67 -17.39 1.78
CA ASN A 222 23.12 -17.55 1.65
C ASN A 222 23.58 -19.01 1.87
N SER A 223 22.87 -19.79 2.69
CA SER A 223 23.15 -21.22 2.87
C SER A 223 22.84 -22.08 1.63
N GLY A 224 22.10 -21.53 0.67
CA GLY A 224 21.69 -22.23 -0.55
C GLY A 224 20.55 -23.23 -0.36
N HIS A 225 20.05 -23.74 -1.48
CA HIS A 225 18.88 -24.62 -1.55
C HIS A 225 19.17 -25.79 -2.50
N PRO A 226 19.60 -26.95 -1.99
CA PRO A 226 19.99 -28.09 -2.83
C PRO A 226 18.89 -28.58 -3.77
N ASP A 227 17.63 -28.46 -3.34
CA ASP A 227 16.45 -28.87 -4.10
C ASP A 227 16.08 -27.95 -5.27
N ILE A 228 16.57 -26.71 -5.26
CA ILE A 228 16.31 -25.68 -6.28
C ILE A 228 17.53 -24.76 -6.41
N LYS A 229 18.57 -25.17 -7.13
CA LYS A 229 19.84 -24.41 -7.15
C LYS A 229 19.77 -23.13 -8.00
N GLU A 230 19.02 -23.21 -9.09
CA GLU A 230 18.96 -22.20 -10.16
C GLU A 230 17.76 -21.24 -10.02
N TRP A 231 17.16 -21.15 -8.82
CA TRP A 231 16.09 -20.18 -8.58
C TRP A 231 16.53 -18.76 -8.95
N ASN A 232 15.62 -18.02 -9.58
CA ASN A 232 15.87 -16.67 -10.10
C ASN A 232 14.85 -15.64 -9.59
N TYR A 233 13.78 -16.09 -8.92
CA TYR A 233 12.83 -15.23 -8.21
C TYR A 233 12.55 -15.76 -6.80
N TYR A 234 12.18 -14.84 -5.91
CA TYR A 234 11.72 -15.17 -4.57
C TYR A 234 10.54 -14.28 -4.17
N LYS A 235 9.79 -14.74 -3.19
CA LYS A 235 8.86 -13.91 -2.41
C LYS A 235 8.84 -14.41 -0.98
N TYR A 236 8.43 -13.59 -0.04
CA TYR A 236 8.21 -14.03 1.32
C TYR A 236 7.04 -13.34 1.99
N ASN A 237 6.52 -13.99 3.02
CA ASN A 237 5.48 -13.50 3.89
C ASN A 237 6.04 -13.44 5.31
N VAL A 238 5.97 -12.28 5.96
CA VAL A 238 6.38 -12.12 7.36
C VAL A 238 5.24 -12.50 8.26
N ILE A 239 5.50 -13.47 9.13
CA ILE A 239 4.56 -13.94 10.13
C ILE A 239 4.66 -13.01 11.35
N PRO A 240 3.54 -12.63 11.97
CA PRO A 240 3.56 -11.82 13.17
C PRO A 240 4.16 -12.63 14.35
N PRO A 241 4.84 -11.98 15.32
CA PRO A 241 5.56 -12.65 16.40
C PRO A 241 4.70 -13.69 17.17
N GLU A 242 3.42 -13.41 17.37
CA GLU A 242 2.44 -14.25 18.06
C GLU A 242 2.26 -15.62 17.38
N LEU A 243 2.47 -15.69 16.06
CA LEU A 243 2.33 -16.89 15.25
C LEU A 243 3.68 -17.59 14.98
N SER A 244 4.79 -17.09 15.50
CA SER A 244 6.14 -17.65 15.24
C SER A 244 6.24 -19.15 15.54
N LYS A 245 5.59 -19.60 16.62
CA LYS A 245 5.58 -21.02 17.03
C LYS A 245 4.87 -21.94 16.03
N TYR A 246 4.02 -21.40 15.16
CA TYR A 246 3.29 -22.16 14.14
C TYR A 246 3.96 -22.10 12.77
N ARG A 247 5.07 -21.40 12.61
CA ARG A 247 5.71 -21.16 11.31
C ARG A 247 5.98 -22.45 10.52
N LEU A 248 6.55 -23.47 11.16
CA LEU A 248 6.78 -24.79 10.55
C LEU A 248 5.46 -25.48 10.14
N ALA A 249 4.40 -25.34 10.93
CA ALA A 249 3.10 -25.92 10.59
C ALA A 249 2.48 -25.22 9.37
N ILE A 250 2.61 -23.89 9.29
CA ILE A 250 2.17 -23.08 8.14
C ILE A 250 2.94 -23.46 6.87
N GLU A 251 4.26 -23.63 6.97
CA GLU A 251 5.09 -24.12 5.86
C GLU A 251 4.59 -25.47 5.35
N ARG A 252 4.38 -26.45 6.25
CA ARG A 252 3.92 -27.79 5.88
C ARG A 252 2.54 -27.79 5.25
N MET A 253 1.64 -26.94 5.75
CA MET A 253 0.31 -26.73 5.14
C MET A 253 0.47 -26.25 3.69
N LEU A 254 1.26 -25.20 3.47
CA LEU A 254 1.48 -24.65 2.12
C LEU A 254 2.14 -25.67 1.19
N ILE A 255 3.17 -26.39 1.64
CA ILE A 255 3.79 -27.47 0.86
C ILE A 255 2.74 -28.51 0.44
N ARG A 256 1.86 -28.89 1.38
CA ARG A 256 0.81 -29.89 1.11
C ARG A 256 -0.24 -29.38 0.13
N ASP A 257 -0.62 -28.11 0.23
CA ASP A 257 -1.56 -27.45 -0.67
C ASP A 257 -0.97 -27.38 -2.08
N PHE A 258 0.27 -26.91 -2.24
CA PHE A 258 0.96 -26.89 -3.54
C PHE A 258 1.14 -28.29 -4.13
N ALA A 259 1.47 -29.29 -3.32
CA ALA A 259 1.58 -30.67 -3.78
C ALA A 259 0.24 -31.25 -4.28
N SER A 260 -0.91 -30.68 -3.90
CA SER A 260 -2.22 -31.09 -4.41
C SER A 260 -2.57 -30.48 -5.77
N ILE A 261 -1.91 -29.39 -6.16
CA ILE A 261 -2.21 -28.64 -7.39
C ILE A 261 -1.06 -28.61 -8.40
N LEU A 262 0.11 -29.12 -8.02
CA LEU A 262 1.31 -29.21 -8.86
C LEU A 262 1.86 -30.64 -8.91
N ALA A 263 2.64 -30.92 -9.94
CA ALA A 263 3.49 -32.11 -9.97
C ALA A 263 4.53 -32.02 -8.84
N ASN A 264 4.81 -33.14 -8.18
CA ASN A 264 5.66 -33.16 -6.99
C ASN A 264 6.52 -34.44 -6.92
N LYS A 265 7.68 -34.34 -6.26
CA LYS A 265 8.66 -35.45 -6.16
C LYS A 265 8.14 -36.66 -5.35
N GLN A 266 7.08 -36.48 -4.57
CA GLN A 266 6.54 -37.51 -3.67
C GLN A 266 5.35 -38.26 -4.27
N ASN A 267 5.04 -38.04 -5.56
CA ASN A 267 3.90 -38.65 -6.26
C ASN A 267 2.57 -38.51 -5.50
N ILE A 268 2.40 -37.42 -4.75
CA ILE A 268 1.13 -37.09 -4.13
C ILE A 268 0.14 -36.79 -5.25
N LYS A 269 -1.04 -37.40 -5.18
CA LYS A 269 -2.13 -37.17 -6.15
C LYS A 269 -2.41 -35.67 -6.25
N SER A 270 -2.35 -35.15 -7.47
CA SER A 270 -2.56 -33.74 -7.77
C SER A 270 -3.51 -33.52 -8.94
N ILE A 271 -4.12 -32.34 -8.97
CA ILE A 271 -4.88 -31.83 -10.11
C ILE A 271 -4.09 -30.64 -10.66
N LEU A 272 -3.53 -30.77 -11.86
CA LEU A 272 -2.73 -29.70 -12.46
C LEU A 272 -3.65 -28.57 -12.93
N ILE A 273 -3.48 -27.39 -12.33
CA ILE A 273 -4.33 -26.22 -12.57
C ILE A 273 -3.54 -24.99 -13.01
N SER A 274 -2.41 -25.19 -13.71
CA SER A 274 -1.57 -24.07 -14.20
C SER A 274 -2.34 -23.07 -15.06
N ASP A 275 -3.36 -23.53 -15.76
CA ASP A 275 -4.12 -22.75 -16.74
C ASP A 275 -5.43 -22.17 -16.14
N TYR A 276 -5.66 -22.35 -14.84
CA TYR A 276 -6.86 -21.91 -14.15
C TYR A 276 -6.69 -20.51 -13.57
N GLN A 277 -7.79 -19.78 -13.45
CA GLN A 277 -7.83 -18.44 -12.84
C GLN A 277 -8.42 -18.49 -11.42
N LEU A 278 -7.77 -17.81 -10.47
CA LEU A 278 -8.31 -17.63 -9.12
C LEU A 278 -9.41 -16.55 -9.12
N VAL A 279 -10.62 -16.91 -8.70
CA VAL A 279 -11.81 -16.03 -8.76
C VAL A 279 -12.18 -15.35 -7.43
N ASN A 280 -11.36 -15.51 -6.39
CA ASN A 280 -11.60 -14.93 -5.08
C ASN A 280 -11.68 -13.39 -5.15
N ARG A 281 -12.76 -12.80 -4.65
CA ARG A 281 -12.94 -11.33 -4.60
C ARG A 281 -12.07 -10.64 -3.56
N LYS A 282 -11.74 -11.35 -2.48
CA LYS A 282 -10.90 -10.84 -1.39
C LYS A 282 -9.52 -11.46 -1.53
N ILE A 283 -8.57 -10.65 -1.99
CA ILE A 283 -7.14 -10.98 -2.06
C ILE A 283 -6.43 -9.88 -1.27
N ASP A 284 -5.73 -10.28 -0.21
CA ASP A 284 -4.91 -9.35 0.55
C ASP A 284 -3.68 -8.97 -0.26
N VAL A 285 -3.52 -7.68 -0.54
CA VAL A 285 -2.37 -7.08 -1.24
C VAL A 285 -1.42 -6.46 -0.21
#